data_AF-A0A9D6VRB5-F1
#
_entry.id   AF-A0A9D6VRB5-F1
#
_cell.length_a   1.000
_cell.length_b   1.000
_cell.length_c   1.000
_cell.angle_alpha   90.00
_cell.angle_beta   90.00
_cell.angle_gamma   90.00
#
_symmetry.space_group_name_H-M   'P 1'
#
loop_
_entity.id
_entity.type
_entity.pdbx_description
1 polymer ?
#
loop_
_entity_poly.entity_id
_entity_poly.type
_entity_poly.pdbx_seq_one_letter_code
_entity_poly.pdbx_strand_id
1 'polypeptide(L)'
;MKSILIAISMAVLGMGTAQAASTTYFLDQSSLLPDDNAYLKVTLTETSRGVNFKVNPLEPFDSIAGANFGIDGFGLNFTSNTPYKISGLSKKWRVKPDGKISEFGRYDIQLKYKGLSHENALSFRVLGTSLDDFDDFFAAHVHGFGMNSNGKKNRSAYFGGSSTITAVPVPTALWLFGSGLLGMVGIARRKQTV
;
A
#
# COMPACT_ATOMS: atom_id res chain seq x y z
N MET A 1 32.18 50.78 -27.40
CA MET A 1 30.70 50.76 -27.26
C MET A 1 30.34 49.73 -26.21
N LYS A 2 29.44 50.09 -25.29
CA LYS A 2 29.20 49.43 -23.99
C LYS A 2 28.54 48.06 -24.15
N SER A 3 29.15 47.01 -23.62
CA SER A 3 28.54 45.70 -23.42
C SER A 3 27.67 45.74 -22.16
N ILE A 4 26.35 45.75 -22.36
CA ILE A 4 25.36 45.53 -21.31
C ILE A 4 25.02 44.03 -21.35
N LEU A 5 25.46 43.28 -20.35
CA LEU A 5 25.01 41.91 -20.10
C LEU A 5 24.09 41.94 -18.88
N ILE A 6 22.79 42.01 -19.16
CA ILE A 6 21.71 41.83 -18.19
C ILE A 6 21.63 40.33 -17.91
N ALA A 7 22.03 39.92 -16.71
CA ALA A 7 21.78 38.57 -16.21
C ALA A 7 20.30 38.45 -15.83
N ILE A 8 19.50 37.82 -16.68
CA ILE A 8 18.13 37.41 -16.34
C ILE A 8 18.25 36.20 -15.41
N SER A 9 18.05 36.44 -14.11
CA SER A 9 17.91 35.38 -13.11
C SER A 9 16.53 34.74 -13.30
N MET A 10 16.50 33.58 -13.97
CA MET A 10 15.29 32.77 -14.08
C MET A 10 15.10 32.04 -12.75
N ALA A 11 14.24 32.58 -11.89
CA ALA A 11 13.71 31.89 -10.73
C ALA A 11 12.86 30.70 -11.21
N VAL A 12 13.41 29.49 -11.14
CA VAL A 12 12.62 28.26 -11.31
C VAL A 12 11.78 28.12 -10.05
N LEU A 13 10.51 28.53 -10.15
CA LEU A 13 9.49 28.30 -9.15
C LEU A 13 9.37 26.79 -8.86
N GLY A 14 9.38 26.47 -7.57
CA GLY A 14 9.48 25.10 -7.06
C GLY A 14 8.41 24.17 -7.63
N MET A 15 8.87 23.08 -8.23
CA MET A 15 8.07 21.87 -8.39
C MET A 15 7.89 21.24 -6.99
N GLY A 16 6.84 21.66 -6.28
CA GLY A 16 6.34 20.88 -5.16
C GLY A 16 5.82 19.56 -5.71
N THR A 17 6.58 18.48 -5.55
CA THR A 17 6.04 17.14 -5.77
C THR A 17 5.02 16.90 -4.67
N ALA A 18 3.72 16.94 -5.02
CA ALA A 18 2.68 16.46 -4.13
C ALA A 18 2.96 14.97 -3.87
N GLN A 19 3.62 14.65 -2.76
CA GLN A 19 3.79 13.28 -2.33
C GLN A 19 2.42 12.80 -1.83
N ALA A 20 1.87 11.80 -2.51
CA ALA A 20 0.66 11.13 -2.06
C ALA A 20 0.92 10.50 -0.68
N ALA A 21 0.07 10.80 0.30
CA ALA A 21 0.14 10.15 1.62
C ALA A 21 -0.10 8.65 1.44
N SER A 22 0.66 7.82 2.16
CA SER A 22 0.52 6.38 2.09
C SER A 22 0.76 5.74 3.44
N THR A 23 -0.03 4.71 3.75
CA THR A 23 0.12 3.86 4.93
C THR A 23 0.20 2.40 4.50
N THR A 24 0.84 1.56 5.32
CA THR A 24 1.05 0.15 5.03
C THR A 24 0.74 -0.69 6.26
N TYR A 25 -0.06 -1.73 6.05
CA TYR A 25 -0.46 -2.73 7.02
C TYR A 25 0.06 -4.11 6.60
N PHE A 26 0.29 -4.97 7.58
CA PHE A 26 0.61 -6.37 7.37
C PHE A 26 -0.45 -7.28 7.96
N LEU A 27 -0.75 -8.36 7.25
CA LEU A 27 -1.58 -9.45 7.75
C LEU A 27 -0.63 -10.55 8.20
N ASP A 28 -0.47 -10.65 9.51
CA ASP A 28 0.51 -11.51 10.20
C ASP A 28 -0.12 -12.65 10.99
N GLN A 29 -1.45 -12.68 11.09
CA GLN A 29 -2.20 -13.80 11.65
C GLN A 29 -2.69 -14.72 10.53
N SER A 30 -2.78 -16.02 10.81
CA SER A 30 -3.20 -17.03 9.84
C SER A 30 -4.10 -18.11 10.45
N SER A 31 -5.07 -18.56 9.66
CA SER A 31 -5.95 -19.68 10.02
C SER A 31 -5.26 -21.05 10.01
N LEU A 32 -4.02 -21.13 9.51
CA LEU A 32 -3.34 -22.38 9.21
C LEU A 32 -1.83 -22.31 9.38
N LEU A 33 -1.22 -21.20 8.97
CA LEU A 33 0.21 -20.98 9.09
C LEU A 33 0.54 -20.37 10.46
N PRO A 34 1.80 -20.37 10.89
CA PRO A 34 2.17 -19.73 12.16
C PRO A 34 1.91 -18.23 12.14
N ASP A 35 1.35 -17.70 13.23
CA ASP A 35 1.18 -16.26 13.40
C ASP A 35 2.55 -15.53 13.52
N ASP A 36 2.49 -14.20 13.63
CA ASP A 36 3.63 -13.28 13.76
C ASP A 36 4.57 -13.25 12.53
N ASN A 37 4.11 -13.76 11.38
CA ASN A 37 4.82 -13.65 10.11
C ASN A 37 4.02 -12.80 9.13
N ALA A 38 4.60 -11.72 8.59
CA ALA A 38 3.90 -10.91 7.60
C ALA A 38 3.67 -11.69 6.29
N TYR A 39 2.42 -12.10 6.02
CA TYR A 39 2.04 -12.86 4.83
C TYR A 39 1.62 -11.96 3.68
N LEU A 40 0.80 -10.96 3.98
CA LEU A 40 0.32 -9.99 2.99
C LEU A 40 0.68 -8.58 3.44
N LYS A 41 1.00 -7.74 2.46
CA LYS A 41 1.17 -6.30 2.63
C LYS A 41 0.00 -5.58 1.97
N VAL A 42 -0.71 -4.77 2.75
CA VAL A 42 -1.78 -3.88 2.28
C VAL A 42 -1.24 -2.46 2.30
N THR A 43 -1.07 -1.87 1.13
CA THR A 43 -0.67 -0.47 0.99
C THR A 43 -1.87 0.36 0.55
N LEU A 44 -2.18 1.39 1.34
CA LEU A 44 -3.15 2.42 1.00
C LEU A 44 -2.38 3.66 0.54
N THR A 45 -2.74 4.21 -0.60
CA THR A 45 -2.17 5.45 -1.11
C THR A 45 -3.28 6.44 -1.43
N GLU A 46 -3.29 7.55 -0.73
CA GLU A 46 -4.27 8.61 -0.91
C GLU A 46 -4.03 9.34 -2.23
N THR A 47 -5.13 9.71 -2.88
CA THR A 47 -5.13 10.49 -4.11
C THR A 47 -6.19 11.58 -4.00
N SER A 48 -6.19 12.54 -4.93
CA SER A 48 -7.20 13.60 -4.98
C SER A 48 -8.65 13.13 -5.14
N ARG A 49 -8.89 11.84 -5.39
CA ARG A 49 -10.22 11.28 -5.70
C ARG A 49 -10.61 10.07 -4.84
N GLY A 50 -9.77 9.65 -3.91
CA GLY A 50 -9.96 8.38 -3.19
C GLY A 50 -8.66 7.76 -2.72
N VAL A 51 -8.75 6.54 -2.20
CA VAL A 51 -7.61 5.74 -1.74
C VAL A 51 -7.41 4.53 -2.66
N ASN A 52 -6.18 4.40 -3.17
CA ASN A 52 -5.74 3.20 -3.89
C ASN A 52 -5.34 2.13 -2.89
N PHE A 53 -5.82 0.91 -3.10
CA PHE A 53 -5.45 -0.29 -2.37
C PHE A 53 -4.55 -1.14 -3.25
N LYS A 54 -3.47 -1.64 -2.65
CA LYS A 54 -2.59 -2.64 -3.24
C LYS A 54 -2.26 -3.70 -2.20
N VAL A 55 -2.66 -4.94 -2.48
CA VAL A 55 -2.45 -6.10 -1.60
C VAL A 55 -1.49 -7.06 -2.28
N ASN A 56 -0.37 -7.32 -1.63
CA ASN A 56 0.72 -8.12 -2.17
C ASN A 56 1.08 -9.28 -1.23
N PRO A 57 1.19 -10.52 -1.75
CA PRO A 57 1.87 -11.62 -1.08
C PRO A 57 3.31 -11.26 -0.80
N LEU A 58 3.82 -11.80 0.31
CA LEU A 58 5.19 -11.63 0.76
C LEU A 58 5.95 -12.97 0.71
N GLU A 59 7.24 -12.88 1.00
CA GLU A 59 8.22 -13.98 0.96
C GLU A 59 7.78 -15.28 1.65
N PRO A 60 7.02 -15.28 2.78
CA PRO A 60 6.58 -16.54 3.38
C PRO A 60 5.81 -17.46 2.44
N PHE A 61 5.20 -16.93 1.38
CA PHE A 61 4.52 -17.73 0.36
C PHE A 61 5.44 -18.39 -0.66
N ASP A 62 6.68 -17.93 -0.85
CA ASP A 62 7.56 -18.41 -1.93
C ASP A 62 7.89 -19.91 -1.80
N SER A 63 7.89 -20.43 -0.57
CA SER A 63 8.14 -21.85 -0.28
C SER A 63 6.88 -22.73 -0.32
N ILE A 64 5.69 -22.14 -0.31
CA ILE A 64 4.41 -22.87 -0.19
C ILE A 64 3.44 -22.57 -1.34
N ALA A 65 3.71 -21.60 -2.20
CA ALA A 65 2.89 -21.28 -3.36
C ALA A 65 2.93 -22.43 -4.37
N GLY A 66 1.75 -22.86 -4.79
CA GLY A 66 1.56 -23.92 -5.77
C GLY A 66 0.74 -23.44 -6.98
N ALA A 67 0.13 -24.40 -7.68
CA ALA A 67 -0.71 -24.08 -8.84
C ALA A 67 -1.90 -23.20 -8.45
N ASN A 68 -2.15 -22.16 -9.26
CA ASN A 68 -3.21 -21.17 -9.09
C ASN A 68 -3.10 -20.28 -7.84
N PHE A 69 -1.92 -20.20 -7.22
CA PHE A 69 -1.65 -19.31 -6.08
C PHE A 69 -2.18 -17.89 -6.30
N GLY A 70 -2.80 -17.31 -5.28
CA GLY A 70 -3.19 -15.90 -5.29
C GLY A 70 -4.33 -15.58 -4.32
N ILE A 71 -4.65 -14.29 -4.27
CA ILE A 71 -5.68 -13.72 -3.40
C ILE A 71 -7.04 -13.92 -4.07
N ASP A 72 -8.01 -14.46 -3.33
CA ASP A 72 -9.36 -14.72 -3.82
C ASP A 72 -10.47 -14.11 -2.93
N GLY A 73 -10.08 -13.60 -1.76
CA GLY A 73 -10.93 -12.83 -0.87
C GLY A 73 -10.17 -11.69 -0.20
N PHE A 74 -10.83 -10.55 0.00
CA PHE A 74 -10.29 -9.43 0.77
C PHE A 74 -11.40 -8.69 1.50
N GLY A 75 -11.15 -8.27 2.74
CA GLY A 75 -12.11 -7.60 3.61
C GLY A 75 -11.53 -6.30 4.13
N LEU A 76 -12.38 -5.28 4.18
CA LEU A 76 -12.06 -3.97 4.72
C LEU A 76 -13.30 -3.37 5.39
N ASN A 77 -13.04 -2.57 6.43
CA ASN A 77 -14.05 -1.83 7.18
C ASN A 77 -13.83 -0.33 7.03
N PHE A 78 -14.90 0.42 7.23
CA PHE A 78 -14.87 1.87 7.30
C PHE A 78 -15.05 2.33 8.74
N THR A 79 -14.36 3.40 9.12
CA THR A 79 -14.55 4.08 10.42
C THR A 79 -15.71 5.07 10.38
N SER A 80 -16.13 5.46 9.17
CA SER A 80 -17.14 6.46 8.91
C SER A 80 -18.15 5.97 7.86
N ASN A 81 -19.34 6.56 7.83
CA ASN A 81 -20.36 6.22 6.83
C ASN A 81 -20.20 7.05 5.53
N THR A 82 -18.96 7.38 5.16
CA THR A 82 -18.64 8.20 3.99
C THR A 82 -19.09 7.51 2.71
N PRO A 83 -19.83 8.19 1.80
CA PRO A 83 -20.24 7.59 0.53
C PRO A 83 -19.02 7.18 -0.31
N TYR A 84 -18.96 5.90 -0.69
CA TYR A 84 -17.84 5.36 -1.43
C TYR A 84 -18.24 4.69 -2.74
N LYS A 85 -17.27 4.56 -3.66
CA LYS A 85 -17.41 3.72 -4.87
C LYS A 85 -16.14 2.93 -5.15
N ILE A 86 -16.25 1.62 -5.20
CA ILE A 86 -15.14 0.74 -5.59
C ILE A 86 -14.96 0.77 -7.12
N SER A 87 -13.71 0.92 -7.55
CA SER A 87 -13.30 1.00 -8.96
C SER A 87 -11.97 0.29 -9.18
N GLY A 88 -11.61 0.02 -10.44
CA GLY A 88 -10.32 -0.58 -10.80
C GLY A 88 -10.22 -2.10 -10.62
N LEU A 89 -11.26 -2.75 -10.11
CA LEU A 89 -11.34 -4.22 -10.04
C LEU A 89 -11.52 -4.85 -11.42
N SER A 90 -10.88 -6.00 -11.64
CA SER A 90 -11.17 -6.83 -12.82
C SER A 90 -12.59 -7.41 -12.75
N LYS A 91 -13.19 -7.78 -13.90
CA LYS A 91 -14.58 -8.30 -13.99
C LYS A 91 -14.81 -9.59 -13.18
N LYS A 92 -13.73 -10.25 -12.76
CA LYS A 92 -13.78 -11.47 -11.96
C LYS A 92 -13.98 -11.19 -10.48
N TRP A 93 -13.80 -9.97 -10.00
CA TRP A 93 -14.08 -9.62 -8.62
C TRP A 93 -15.55 -9.22 -8.43
N ARG A 94 -16.12 -9.63 -7.30
CA ARG A 94 -17.41 -9.15 -6.79
C ARG A 94 -17.19 -8.35 -5.53
N VAL A 95 -17.91 -7.25 -5.41
CA VAL A 95 -18.10 -6.54 -4.15
C VAL A 95 -19.31 -7.15 -3.45
N LYS A 96 -19.15 -7.57 -2.20
CA LYS A 96 -20.23 -8.04 -1.33
C LYS A 96 -20.27 -7.18 -0.07
N PRO A 97 -21.38 -6.52 0.24
CA PRO A 97 -21.53 -5.86 1.53
C PRO A 97 -21.66 -6.90 2.66
N ASP A 98 -21.21 -6.53 3.86
CA ASP A 98 -21.41 -7.28 5.12
C ASP A 98 -20.96 -8.76 5.05
N GLY A 99 -19.79 -8.97 4.46
CA GLY A 99 -19.23 -10.29 4.16
C GLY A 99 -18.32 -10.83 5.27
N LYS A 100 -18.41 -12.13 5.55
CA LYS A 100 -17.57 -12.79 6.56
C LYS A 100 -16.27 -13.33 5.95
N ILE A 101 -15.13 -13.11 6.62
CA ILE A 101 -13.83 -13.74 6.31
C ILE A 101 -13.40 -14.62 7.48
N SER A 102 -13.88 -15.87 7.46
CA SER A 102 -13.53 -16.91 8.43
C SER A 102 -13.63 -16.45 9.90
N GLU A 103 -12.62 -16.71 10.73
CA GLU A 103 -12.51 -16.30 12.13
C GLU A 103 -12.15 -14.83 12.32
N PHE A 104 -11.62 -14.15 11.28
CA PHE A 104 -11.25 -12.73 11.33
C PHE A 104 -12.44 -11.77 11.32
N GLY A 105 -13.67 -12.29 11.24
CA GLY A 105 -14.89 -11.52 11.48
C GLY A 105 -15.67 -11.14 10.23
N ARG A 106 -16.58 -10.16 10.41
CA ARG A 106 -17.43 -9.61 9.34
C ARG A 106 -16.87 -8.25 8.92
N TYR A 107 -16.96 -7.98 7.63
CA TYR A 107 -16.44 -6.78 7.02
C TYR A 107 -17.53 -6.03 6.27
N ASP A 108 -17.50 -4.70 6.33
CA ASP A 108 -18.40 -3.82 5.59
C ASP A 108 -18.38 -4.17 4.10
N ILE A 109 -17.18 -4.41 3.58
CA ILE A 109 -16.97 -4.90 2.23
C ILE A 109 -16.10 -6.16 2.23
N GLN A 110 -16.62 -7.19 1.59
CA GLN A 110 -15.86 -8.35 1.13
C GLN A 110 -15.74 -8.33 -0.40
N LEU A 111 -14.51 -8.25 -0.88
CA LEU A 111 -14.15 -8.54 -2.26
C LEU A 111 -13.99 -10.05 -2.42
N LYS A 112 -14.61 -10.63 -3.46
CA LYS A 112 -14.51 -12.07 -3.75
C LYS A 112 -14.23 -12.32 -5.22
N TYR A 113 -13.16 -13.05 -5.50
CA TYR A 113 -12.79 -13.47 -6.85
C TYR A 113 -13.73 -14.55 -7.39
N LYS A 114 -13.96 -14.54 -8.70
CA LYS A 114 -14.68 -15.55 -9.47
C LYS A 114 -13.70 -16.28 -10.38
N GLY A 115 -13.38 -17.52 -10.05
CA GLY A 115 -12.61 -18.38 -10.93
C GLY A 115 -11.76 -19.38 -10.17
N LEU A 116 -10.94 -20.11 -10.94
CA LEU A 116 -10.01 -21.11 -10.42
C LEU A 116 -8.55 -20.62 -10.39
N SER A 117 -8.24 -19.56 -11.14
CA SER A 117 -6.90 -18.95 -11.20
C SER A 117 -6.96 -17.57 -10.58
N HIS A 118 -6.19 -17.34 -9.53
CA HIS A 118 -6.31 -16.16 -8.68
C HIS A 118 -5.29 -15.09 -9.09
N GLU A 119 -5.44 -13.89 -8.55
CA GLU A 119 -4.49 -12.81 -8.80
C GLU A 119 -3.43 -12.81 -7.69
N ASN A 120 -2.15 -12.88 -8.06
CA ASN A 120 -1.07 -12.82 -7.08
C ASN A 120 -1.18 -11.55 -6.25
N ALA A 121 -1.38 -10.39 -6.89
CA ALA A 121 -1.64 -9.13 -6.20
C ALA A 121 -3.04 -8.62 -6.53
N LEU A 122 -3.74 -8.10 -5.53
CA LEU A 122 -5.02 -7.43 -5.69
C LEU A 122 -4.80 -5.91 -5.70
N SER A 123 -5.40 -5.21 -6.66
CA SER A 123 -5.36 -3.75 -6.70
C SER A 123 -6.72 -3.18 -7.09
N PHE A 124 -7.14 -2.15 -6.37
CA PHE A 124 -8.40 -1.44 -6.62
C PHE A 124 -8.34 -0.04 -6.01
N ARG A 125 -9.38 0.75 -6.23
CA ARG A 125 -9.51 2.08 -5.64
C ARG A 125 -10.89 2.26 -5.04
N VAL A 126 -10.93 2.85 -3.85
CA VAL A 126 -12.15 3.32 -3.20
C VAL A 126 -12.23 4.83 -3.43
N LEU A 127 -13.20 5.25 -4.23
CA LEU A 127 -13.44 6.65 -4.56
C LEU A 127 -14.28 7.32 -3.48
N GLY A 128 -14.05 8.61 -3.26
CA GLY A 128 -14.83 9.43 -2.31
C GLY A 128 -14.35 9.32 -0.86
N THR A 129 -13.21 8.67 -0.62
CA THR A 129 -12.67 8.42 0.72
C THR A 129 -11.26 8.98 0.86
N SER A 130 -10.86 9.21 2.11
CA SER A 130 -9.52 9.55 2.58
C SER A 130 -8.91 8.36 3.35
N LEU A 131 -7.64 8.48 3.79
CA LEU A 131 -7.02 7.42 4.60
C LEU A 131 -7.73 7.22 5.95
N ASP A 132 -8.29 8.29 6.52
CA ASP A 132 -8.92 8.28 7.85
C ASP A 132 -10.29 7.57 7.85
N ASP A 133 -10.85 7.29 6.68
CA ASP A 133 -12.15 6.63 6.53
C ASP A 133 -12.08 5.10 6.67
N PHE A 134 -10.89 4.51 6.84
CA PHE A 134 -10.69 3.06 6.90
C PHE A 134 -10.29 2.60 8.31
N ASP A 135 -10.80 1.45 8.70
CA ASP A 135 -10.30 0.73 9.87
C ASP A 135 -8.89 0.19 9.60
N ASP A 136 -8.13 -0.09 10.65
CA ASP A 136 -6.76 -0.59 10.55
C ASP A 136 -6.66 -2.11 10.36
N PHE A 137 -7.74 -2.84 10.63
CA PHE A 137 -7.77 -4.29 10.55
C PHE A 137 -8.33 -4.80 9.21
N PHE A 138 -7.51 -5.56 8.49
CA PHE A 138 -7.87 -6.18 7.22
C PHE A 138 -7.83 -7.69 7.31
N ALA A 139 -8.56 -8.38 6.42
CA ALA A 139 -8.38 -9.81 6.23
C ALA A 139 -8.42 -10.20 4.76
N ALA A 140 -7.83 -11.35 4.46
CA ALA A 140 -7.77 -11.90 3.13
C ALA A 140 -7.95 -13.42 3.15
N HIS A 141 -8.38 -13.94 2.01
CA HIS A 141 -8.32 -15.37 1.70
C HIS A 141 -7.28 -15.54 0.58
N VAL A 142 -6.32 -16.43 0.82
CA VAL A 142 -5.30 -16.80 -0.17
C VAL A 142 -5.46 -18.28 -0.49
N HIS A 143 -5.48 -18.55 -1.79
CA HIS A 143 -5.58 -19.88 -2.36
C HIS A 143 -4.25 -20.32 -2.97
N GLY A 144 -4.14 -21.62 -3.22
CA GLY A 144 -3.23 -22.22 -4.19
C GLY A 144 -1.94 -22.65 -3.57
N PHE A 145 -1.98 -23.08 -2.31
CA PHE A 145 -0.82 -23.65 -1.65
C PHE A 145 -0.49 -25.02 -2.24
N GLY A 146 0.80 -25.32 -2.29
CA GLY A 146 1.37 -26.59 -2.71
C GLY A 146 1.03 -27.74 -1.77
N MET A 147 1.56 -28.93 -2.08
CA MET A 147 1.42 -30.09 -1.19
C MET A 147 2.26 -29.87 0.06
N ASN A 148 1.71 -30.13 1.24
CA ASN A 148 2.54 -30.20 2.44
C ASN A 148 3.40 -31.48 2.43
N SER A 149 4.41 -31.54 3.29
CA SER A 149 5.33 -32.68 3.43
C SER A 149 4.65 -34.01 3.76
N ASN A 150 3.39 -33.97 4.21
CA ASN A 150 2.57 -35.14 4.54
C ASN A 150 1.62 -35.54 3.40
N GLY A 151 1.75 -34.96 2.21
CA GLY A 151 0.89 -35.23 1.05
C GLY A 151 -0.56 -34.75 1.19
N LYS A 152 -0.87 -33.99 2.25
CA LYS A 152 -2.21 -33.45 2.49
C LYS A 152 -2.38 -32.11 1.78
N LYS A 153 -3.57 -31.92 1.19
CA LYS A 153 -3.96 -30.71 0.43
C LYS A 153 -4.54 -29.65 1.36
N ASN A 154 -3.70 -28.84 1.99
CA ASN A 154 -4.18 -27.57 2.57
C ASN A 154 -4.02 -26.49 1.52
N ARG A 155 -5.02 -26.32 0.65
CA ARG A 155 -4.91 -25.49 -0.56
C ARG A 155 -5.10 -24.00 -0.31
N SER A 156 -5.44 -23.58 0.90
CA SER A 156 -5.72 -22.18 1.20
C SER A 156 -5.68 -21.91 2.70
N ALA A 157 -5.56 -20.63 3.06
CA ALA A 157 -5.72 -20.15 4.42
C ALA A 157 -6.27 -18.72 4.42
N TYR A 158 -6.84 -18.34 5.55
CA TYR A 158 -7.24 -16.97 5.83
C TYR A 158 -6.12 -16.25 6.56
N PHE A 159 -6.05 -14.94 6.36
CA PHE A 159 -5.06 -14.07 6.96
C PHE A 159 -5.73 -12.81 7.47
N GLY A 160 -5.27 -12.31 8.62
CA GLY A 160 -5.77 -11.08 9.22
C GLY A 160 -4.63 -10.28 9.86
N GLY A 161 -4.84 -8.99 10.08
CA GLY A 161 -3.89 -8.15 10.81
C GLY A 161 -4.08 -6.66 10.58
N SER A 162 -3.46 -5.89 11.46
CA SER A 162 -3.44 -4.42 11.46
C SER A 162 -2.04 -3.84 11.71
N SER A 163 -0.99 -4.66 11.61
CA SER A 163 0.38 -4.24 11.95
C SER A 163 0.88 -3.15 10.99
N THR A 164 0.90 -1.91 11.47
CA THR A 164 1.37 -0.76 10.68
C THR A 164 2.86 -0.51 10.85
N ILE A 165 3.54 -0.20 9.74
CA ILE A 165 4.73 0.64 9.76
C ILE A 165 4.31 2.00 9.27
N THR A 166 4.22 2.98 10.18
CA THR A 166 4.09 4.38 9.78
C THR A 166 5.40 4.76 9.10
N ALA A 167 5.40 4.82 7.76
CA ALA A 167 6.51 5.42 7.04
C ALA A 167 6.60 6.87 7.50
N VAL A 168 7.60 7.18 8.33
CA VAL A 168 7.82 8.55 8.81
C VAL A 168 8.08 9.40 7.59
N PRO A 169 7.23 10.41 7.28
CA PRO A 169 7.50 11.31 6.18
C PRO A 169 8.88 11.91 6.41
N VAL A 170 9.80 11.74 5.46
CA VAL A 170 11.13 12.35 5.57
C VAL A 170 10.88 13.85 5.71
N PRO A 171 11.24 14.46 6.86
CA PRO A 171 10.85 15.85 7.09
C PRO A 171 11.39 16.71 5.95
N THR A 172 10.61 17.70 5.51
CA THR A 172 11.09 18.78 4.63
C THR A 172 12.39 19.39 5.14
N ALA A 173 12.64 19.32 6.45
CA ALA A 173 13.90 19.67 7.08
C ALA A 173 15.12 18.95 6.49
N LEU A 174 15.03 17.70 6.00
CA LEU A 174 16.18 17.01 5.38
C LEU A 174 16.56 17.68 4.05
N TRP A 175 15.57 18.15 3.28
CA TRP A 175 15.81 18.93 2.06
C TRP A 175 16.35 20.33 2.36
N LEU A 176 15.83 20.99 3.39
CA LEU A 176 16.34 22.29 3.86
C LEU A 176 17.75 22.18 4.44
N PHE A 177 18.06 21.08 5.11
CA PHE A 177 19.38 20.79 5.63
C PHE A 177 20.38 20.57 4.49
N GLY A 178 19.99 19.80 3.46
CA GLY A 178 20.79 19.61 2.25
C GLY A 178 21.04 20.91 1.49
N SER A 179 20.02 21.75 1.30
CA SER A 179 20.18 23.04 0.61
C SER A 179 20.95 24.06 1.45
N GLY A 180 20.75 24.08 2.76
CA GLY A 180 21.50 24.92 3.69
C GLY A 180 22.99 24.59 3.72
N LEU A 181 23.36 23.30 3.71
CA LEU A 181 24.75 22.85 3.67
C LEU A 181 25.43 23.24 2.35
N LEU A 182 24.76 23.04 1.22
CA LEU A 182 25.26 23.48 -0.10
C LEU A 182 25.43 25.00 -0.17
N GLY A 183 24.49 25.76 0.41
CA GLY A 183 24.59 27.20 0.54
C GLY A 183 25.81 27.64 1.34
N MET A 184 26.10 26.98 2.47
CA MET A 184 27.27 27.26 3.29
C MET A 184 28.58 26.92 2.59
N VAL A 185 28.66 25.80 1.86
CA VAL A 185 29.84 25.45 1.06
C VAL A 185 30.11 26.49 -0.03
N GLY A 186 29.06 27.01 -0.67
CA GLY A 186 29.17 28.12 -1.62
C GLY A 186 29.74 29.40 -1.01
N ILE A 187 29.30 29.75 0.21
CA ILE A 187 29.81 30.92 0.95
C ILE A 187 31.27 30.72 1.38
N ALA A 188 31.64 29.52 1.84
CA ALA A 188 32.99 29.21 2.28
C ALA A 188 34.03 29.31 1.15
N ARG A 189 33.69 28.85 -0.06
CA ARG A 189 34.57 28.96 -1.24
C ARG A 189 34.83 30.41 -1.65
N ARG A 190 33.85 31.29 -1.46
CA ARG A 190 34.00 32.72 -1.79
C ARG A 190 35.03 33.43 -0.91
N LYS A 191 35.35 32.88 0.27
CA LYS A 191 36.37 33.43 1.18
C LYS A 191 37.80 32.99 0.87
N GLN A 192 38.02 32.06 -0.05
CA GLN A 192 39.37 31.59 -0.44
C GLN A 192 39.93 32.29 -1.68
N THR A 193 39.19 33.23 -2.29
CA THR A 193 39.62 33.97 -3.49
C THR A 193 39.86 35.46 -3.20
N VAL A 194 40.27 35.79 -1.97
CA VAL A 194 40.83 37.11 -1.60
C VAL A 194 42.18 36.91 -0.97
#